data_AF-A0A2M7PIZ6-F1
#
_entry.id   AF-A0A2M7PIZ6-F1
#
_cell.length_a   1.000
_cell.length_b   1.000
_cell.length_c   1.000
_cell.angle_alpha   90.00
_cell.angle_beta   90.00
_cell.angle_gamma   90.00
#
_symmetry.space_group_name_H-M   'P 1'
#
loop_
_entity.id
_entity.type
_entity.pdbx_description
1 polymer ?
#
loop_
_entity_poly.entity_id
_entity_poly.type
_entity_poly.pdbx_seq_one_letter_code
_entity_poly.pdbx_strand_id
1 'polypeptide(L)'
;MIQRKQSVFLFLSFISLAGLAFLPLANFLGDQDSLVMYVYQIVSKVPDSIPPFSSLFLLPLLSIVIIAATLSFGAIFMFKNRSRQLMVVRLMIFL
;
A
#
# COMPACT_ATOMS: atom_id res chain seq x y z
N MET A 1 -22.08 -17.45 7.40
CA MET A 1 -21.13 -16.92 8.41
C MET A 1 -19.75 -16.57 7.85
N ILE A 2 -19.19 -17.35 6.92
CA ILE A 2 -17.85 -17.08 6.36
C ILE A 2 -17.72 -15.73 5.66
N GLN A 3 -18.78 -15.30 4.99
CA GLN A 3 -18.89 -14.02 4.26
C GLN A 3 -18.78 -12.79 5.19
N ARG A 4 -19.32 -12.86 6.42
CA ARG A 4 -19.18 -11.78 7.40
C ARG A 4 -17.74 -11.63 7.88
N LYS A 5 -17.02 -12.74 8.07
CA LYS A 5 -15.59 -12.71 8.45
C LYS A 5 -14.71 -12.19 7.30
N GLN A 6 -15.00 -12.57 6.06
CA GLN A 6 -14.25 -12.10 4.88
C GLN A 6 -14.31 -10.59 4.71
N SER A 7 -15.49 -9.97 4.86
CA SER A 7 -15.61 -8.51 4.81
C SER A 7 -14.83 -7.80 5.91
N VAL A 8 -14.73 -8.39 7.11
CA VAL A 8 -13.89 -7.85 8.20
C VAL A 8 -12.41 -7.89 7.82
N PHE A 9 -11.92 -9.00 7.26
CA PHE A 9 -10.53 -9.08 6.81
C PHE A 9 -10.23 -8.10 5.67
N LEU A 10 -11.16 -7.91 4.72
CA LEU A 10 -11.00 -6.92 3.65
C LEU A 10 -10.95 -5.49 4.20
N PHE A 11 -11.75 -5.20 5.22
CA PHE A 11 -11.70 -3.92 5.91
C PHE A 11 -10.38 -3.71 6.66
N LEU A 12 -9.88 -4.74 7.34
CA LEU A 12 -8.55 -4.71 7.97
C LEU A 12 -7.44 -4.51 6.93
N SER A 13 -7.50 -5.20 5.79
CA SER A 13 -6.55 -5.00 4.69
C SER A 13 -6.57 -3.56 4.18
N PHE A 14 -7.76 -2.98 4.00
CA PHE A 14 -7.89 -1.57 3.62
C PHE A 14 -7.24 -0.63 4.65
N ILE A 15 -7.50 -0.83 5.94
CA ILE A 15 -6.88 -0.04 7.02
C ILE A 15 -5.36 -0.20 7.01
N SER A 16 -4.84 -1.42 6.89
CA SER A 16 -3.41 -1.69 6.84
C SER A 16 -2.74 -0.98 5.65
N LEU A 17 -3.36 -1.04 4.47
CA LEU A 17 -2.87 -0.37 3.26
C LEU A 17 -2.90 1.15 3.40
N ALA A 18 -3.96 1.72 3.99
CA ALA A 18 -4.03 3.15 4.29
C ALA A 18 -2.95 3.55 5.33
N GLY A 19 -2.68 2.68 6.30
CA GLY A 19 -1.65 2.88 7.32
C GLY A 19 -0.24 2.96 6.75
N LEU A 20 0.05 2.30 5.62
CA LEU A 20 1.36 2.38 4.95
C LEU A 20 1.72 3.81 4.50
N ALA A 21 0.74 4.70 4.34
CA ALA A 21 1.01 6.11 4.07
C ALA A 21 1.75 6.82 5.23
N PHE A 22 1.66 6.30 6.46
CA PHE A 22 2.25 6.92 7.65
C PHE A 22 3.48 6.16 8.18
N LEU A 23 3.72 4.96 7.67
CA LEU A 23 4.78 4.08 8.15
C LEU A 23 5.98 4.11 7.20
N PRO A 24 7.21 4.22 7.72
CA PRO A 24 8.39 4.05 6.89
C PRO A 24 8.48 2.60 6.41
N LEU A 25 8.63 2.41 5.10
CA LEU A 25 8.78 1.11 4.46
C LEU A 25 10.20 0.58 4.58
N ALA A 26 11.18 1.48 4.44
CA ALA A 26 12.60 1.12 4.47
C ALA A 26 13.44 2.31 4.96
N ASN A 27 14.56 1.99 5.61
CA ASN A 27 15.61 2.94 5.94
C ASN A 27 16.89 2.49 5.24
N PHE A 28 17.52 3.41 4.51
CA PHE A 28 18.79 3.19 3.83
C PHE A 28 19.86 4.02 4.54
N LEU A 29 20.83 3.34 5.13
CA LEU A 29 21.96 3.95 5.81
C LEU A 29 23.17 3.87 4.86
N GLY A 30 23.58 5.00 4.31
CA GLY A 30 24.79 5.13 3.50
C GLY A 30 25.81 6.05 4.15
N ASP A 31 27.05 5.99 3.69
CA ASP A 31 28.17 6.77 4.24
C ASP A 31 27.99 8.29 4.07
N GLN A 32 27.26 8.72 3.04
CA GLN A 32 27.02 10.14 2.73
C GLN A 32 25.58 10.59 2.93
N ASP A 33 24.62 9.65 2.96
CA ASP A 33 23.21 9.99 3.09
C ASP A 33 22.42 8.90 3.82
N SER A 34 21.42 9.32 4.59
CA SER A 34 20.51 8.44 5.31
C SER A 34 19.09 8.70 4.84
N LEU A 35 18.54 7.78 4.06
CA LEU A 35 17.24 7.95 3.41
C LEU A 35 16.15 7.13 4.12
N VAL A 36 14.96 7.70 4.26
CA VAL A 36 13.76 7.01 4.72
C VAL A 36 12.74 6.97 3.59
N MET A 37 12.33 5.77 3.21
CA MET A 37 11.34 5.55 2.17
C MET A 37 9.96 5.34 2.78
N TYR A 38 9.00 6.16 2.37
CA TYR A 38 7.57 5.98 2.55
C TYR A 38 6.94 5.53 1.22
N VAL A 39 5.68 5.10 1.24
CA VAL A 39 4.95 4.71 0.02
C VAL A 39 4.93 5.82 -1.05
N TYR A 40 4.91 7.08 -0.63
CA TYR A 40 4.72 8.23 -1.52
C TYR A 40 5.93 9.18 -1.63
N GLN A 41 6.94 9.04 -0.77
CA GLN A 41 8.12 9.90 -0.79
C GLN A 41 9.37 9.23 -0.22
N ILE A 42 10.54 9.74 -0.63
CA ILE A 42 11.83 9.43 -0.01
C ILE A 42 12.34 10.70 0.65
N VAL A 43 12.68 10.63 1.93
CA VAL A 43 13.13 11.76 2.74
C VAL A 43 14.56 11.52 3.19
N SER A 44 15.47 12.47 2.95
CA SER A 44 16.80 12.44 3.56
C SER A 44 16.73 12.88 5.02
N LYS A 45 17.52 12.22 5.87
CA LYS A 45 17.77 12.59 7.26
C LYS A 45 18.98 13.50 7.42
N VAL A 46 19.73 13.77 6.35
CA VAL A 46 20.85 14.70 6.34
C VAL A 46 20.31 16.10 6.02
N PRO A 47 20.65 17.13 6.83
CA PRO A 47 20.26 18.51 6.55
C PRO A 47 20.75 18.96 5.16
N ASP A 48 19.90 19.67 4.42
CA ASP A 48 20.19 20.24 3.09
C ASP A 48 20.54 19.22 1.98
N SER A 49 20.37 17.91 2.25
CA SER A 49 20.44 16.87 1.21
C SER A 49 19.16 16.85 0.38
N ILE A 50 19.32 16.89 -0.95
CA ILE A 50 18.24 16.59 -1.89
C ILE A 50 18.32 15.10 -2.23
N PRO A 51 17.26 14.30 -1.98
CA PRO A 51 17.27 12.89 -2.32
C PRO A 51 17.60 12.70 -3.81
N PRO A 52 18.44 11.72 -4.17
CA PRO A 52 18.83 11.48 -5.57
C PRO A 52 17.70 10.88 -6.42
N PHE A 53 16.54 10.59 -5.81
CA PHE A 53 15.40 9.95 -6.47
C PHE A 53 14.29 10.96 -6.75
N SER A 54 13.82 10.97 -7.99
CA SER A 54 12.63 11.73 -8.40
C SER A 54 11.37 11.17 -7.71
N SER A 55 10.37 12.02 -7.49
CA SER A 55 9.04 11.60 -7.01
C SER A 55 8.37 10.57 -7.93
N LEU A 56 8.72 10.56 -9.22
CA LEU A 56 8.23 9.58 -10.19
C LEU A 56 8.73 8.16 -9.91
N PHE A 57 9.84 8.00 -9.19
CA PHE A 57 10.40 6.68 -8.86
C PHE A 57 9.43 5.84 -8.03
N LEU A 58 8.63 6.47 -7.17
CA LEU A 58 7.67 5.78 -6.30
C LEU A 58 6.27 5.62 -6.93
N LEU A 59 6.00 6.19 -8.11
CA LEU A 59 4.69 6.09 -8.74
C LEU A 59 4.21 4.64 -8.94
N PRO A 60 5.04 3.68 -9.40
CA PRO A 60 4.62 2.30 -9.55
C PRO A 60 4.17 1.69 -8.22
N LEU A 61 4.93 1.93 -7.15
CA LEU A 61 4.59 1.44 -5.81
C LEU A 61 3.31 2.09 -5.28
N LEU A 62 3.22 3.42 -5.36
CA LEU A 62 2.07 4.19 -4.89
C LEU A 62 0.79 3.76 -5.63
N SER A 63 0.87 3.58 -6.95
CA SER A 63 -0.27 3.13 -7.76
C SER A 63 -0.75 1.74 -7.38
N ILE A 64 0.16 0.78 -7.16
CA ILE A 64 -0.21 -0.57 -6.70
C ILE A 64 -0.92 -0.51 -5.34
N VAL A 65 -0.38 0.25 -4.39
CA VAL A 65 -1.00 0.41 -3.05
C VAL A 65 -2.39 1.03 -3.15
N ILE A 66 -2.57 2.08 -3.95
CA ILE A 66 -3.88 2.72 -4.16
C ILE A 66 -4.88 1.76 -4.80
N ILE A 67 -4.46 1.02 -5.83
CA ILE A 67 -5.31 0.03 -6.52
C ILE A 67 -5.72 -1.07 -5.52
N ALA A 68 -4.77 -1.64 -4.78
CA ALA A 68 -5.04 -2.67 -3.79
C ALA A 68 -6.00 -2.18 -2.68
N ALA A 69 -5.83 -0.94 -2.21
CA ALA A 69 -6.70 -0.36 -1.19
C ALA A 69 -8.13 -0.14 -1.72
N THR A 70 -8.24 0.44 -2.92
CA THR A 70 -9.53 0.70 -3.58
C THR A 70 -10.29 -0.59 -3.84
N LEU A 71 -9.61 -1.61 -4.37
CA LEU A 71 -10.19 -2.92 -4.60
C LEU A 71 -10.58 -3.60 -3.28
N SER A 72 -9.78 -3.45 -2.22
CA SER A 72 -10.06 -4.08 -0.91
C SER A 72 -11.33 -3.51 -0.31
N PHE A 73 -11.46 -2.17 -0.35
CA PHE A 73 -12.66 -1.47 0.08
C PHE A 73 -13.88 -1.82 -0.80
N GLY A 74 -13.73 -1.79 -2.12
CA GLY A 74 -14.79 -2.14 -3.06
C GLY A 74 -15.29 -3.59 -2.90
N ALA A 75 -14.38 -4.53 -2.63
CA ALA A 75 -14.70 -5.94 -2.41
C ALA A 75 -15.58 -6.18 -1.17
N ILE A 76 -15.61 -5.28 -0.20
CA ILE A 76 -16.50 -5.35 0.97
C ILE A 76 -17.98 -5.31 0.51
N PHE A 77 -18.31 -4.45 -0.43
CA PHE A 77 -19.66 -4.27 -0.96
C PHE A 77 -20.08 -5.38 -1.93
N MET A 78 -19.11 -6.12 -2.48
CA MET A 78 -19.37 -7.29 -3.32
C MET A 78 -19.80 -8.52 -2.53
N PHE A 79 -20.05 -8.41 -1.22
CA PHE A 79 -20.40 -9.53 -0.35
C PHE A 79 -21.48 -10.43 -0.98
N LYS A 80 -22.55 -9.87 -1.56
CA LYS A 80 -23.64 -10.66 -2.16
C LYS A 80 -23.19 -11.58 -3.31
N ASN A 81 -22.09 -11.27 -4.00
CA ASN A 81 -21.58 -12.02 -5.14
C ASN A 81 -20.18 -12.59 -4.86
N ARG A 82 -20.16 -13.72 -4.14
CA ARG A 82 -18.93 -14.38 -3.65
C ARG A 82 -17.91 -14.69 -4.75
N SER A 83 -18.37 -15.13 -5.93
CA SER A 83 -17.46 -15.49 -7.03
C SER A 83 -16.66 -14.28 -7.53
N ARG A 84 -17.31 -13.11 -7.64
CA ARG A 84 -16.63 -11.86 -8.02
C ARG A 84 -15.71 -11.37 -6.90
N GLN A 85 -16.17 -11.43 -5.65
CA GLN A 85 -15.34 -11.07 -4.49
C GLN A 85 -14.06 -11.90 -4.43
N LEU A 86 -14.14 -13.22 -4.64
CA LEU A 86 -12.98 -14.10 -4.67
C LEU A 86 -12.05 -13.83 -5.87
N MET A 87 -12.59 -13.50 -7.03
CA MET A 87 -11.78 -13.11 -8.20
C MET A 87 -10.98 -11.83 -7.92
N VAL A 88 -11.63 -10.82 -7.33
CA VAL A 88 -10.97 -9.55 -6.95
C VAL A 88 -9.89 -9.80 -5.90
N VAL A 89 -10.14 -10.63 -4.89
CA VAL A 89 -9.13 -11.00 -3.89
C VAL A 89 -7.96 -11.76 -4.52
N ARG A 90 -8.21 -12.67 -5.47
CA ARG A 90 -7.13 -13.35 -6.19
C ARG A 90 -6.26 -12.38 -6.98
N LEU A 91 -6.87 -11.39 -7.63
CA LEU A 91 -6.13 -10.35 -8.35
C LEU A 91 -5.23 -9.54 -7.42
N MET A 92 -5.68 -9.24 -6.20
CA MET A 92 -4.85 -8.54 -5.20
C MET A 92 -3.62 -9.31 -4.76
N ILE A 93 -3.63 -10.64 -4.80
CA ILE A 93 -2.47 -11.46 -4.41
C ILE A 93 -1.33 -11.33 -5.44
N PHE A 94 -1.65 -10.95 -6.68
CA PHE A 94 -0.68 -10.77 -7.76
C PHE A 94 -0.20 -9.32 -7.92
N LEU A 95 -0.85 -8.37 -7.24
CA LEU A 95 -0.44 -6.97 -7.17
C LEU A 95 0.69 -6.81 -6.14
#